data_AF-A0A3C1F8C6-F1
#
_entry.id   AF-A0A3C1F8C6-F1
#
_cell.length_a   1.000
_cell.length_b   1.000
_cell.length_c   1.000
_cell.angle_alpha   90.00
_cell.angle_beta   90.00
_cell.angle_gamma   90.00
#
_symmetry.space_group_name_H-M   'P 1'
#
loop_
_entity.id
_entity.type
_entity.pdbx_description
1 polymer ?
#
loop_
_entity_poly.entity_id
_entity_poly.type
_entity_poly.pdbx_seq_one_letter_code
_entity_poly.pdbx_strand_id
1 'polypeptide(L)' 'MHSVALGGRYTLNAWDNWRVYVPMGWGMMQARMKTTTDTASDRSSKDKWGTGFYAGLGLQYDISSDLFAGLEYRYTYA' A
#
# COMPACT_ATOMS: atom_id res chain seq x y z
N MET A 1 1.99 -2.99 -15.73
CA MET A 1 1.34 -3.38 -14.46
C MET A 1 0.71 -2.12 -13.89
N HIS A 2 -0.61 -1.97 -13.99
CA HIS A 2 -1.33 -0.81 -13.45
C HIS A 2 -2.15 -1.28 -12.26
N SER A 3 -1.70 -0.94 -11.05
CA SER A 3 -2.49 -1.12 -9.83
C SER A 3 -3.17 0.19 -9.51
N VAL A 4 -4.49 0.18 -9.44
CA VAL A 4 -5.26 1.36 -9.03
C VAL A 4 -5.64 1.14 -7.57
N ALA A 5 -5.12 2.02 -6.71
CA ALA A 5 -5.45 2.05 -5.29
C ALA A 5 -6.09 3.39 -4.96
N LEU A 6 -7.27 3.34 -4.35
CA LEU A 6 -7.91 4.51 -3.76
C LEU A 6 -7.44 4.61 -2.32
N GLY A 7 -6.65 5.64 -2.03
CA GLY A 7 -6.03 5.85 -0.73
C GLY A 7 -6.45 7.19 -0.13
N GLY A 8 -6.89 7.14 1.13
CA GLY A 8 -6.93 8.30 2.01
C GLY A 8 -5.65 8.39 2.84
N ARG A 9 -5.21 9.61 3.14
CA ARG A 9 -4.11 9.84 4.08
C ARG A 9 -4.58 10.83 5.11
N TYR A 10 -4.57 10.42 6.38
CA TYR A 10 -4.77 11.35 7.48
C TYR A 10 -3.41 11.85 7.96
N THR A 11 -3.19 13.15 8.00
CA THR A 11 -1.91 13.73 8.45
C THR A 11 -2.16 14.61 9.66
N LEU A 12 -1.46 14.29 10.75
CA LEU A 12 -1.37 15.04 11.99
C LEU A 12 -0.02 15.75 12.02
N ASN A 13 -0.04 17.07 11.87
CA ASN A 13 1.14 17.90 12.09
C ASN A 13 1.33 18.00 13.61
N ALA A 14 2.37 17.38 14.12
CA ALA A 14 2.71 17.40 15.53
C ALA A 14 3.97 18.25 15.67
N TRP A 15 3.90 19.38 16.41
CA TRP A 15 4.98 20.37 16.45
C TRP A 15 5.30 21.00 15.08
N ASP A 16 6.35 21.83 15.02
CA ASP A 16 6.74 22.54 13.79
C ASP A 16 7.42 21.63 12.74
N ASN A 17 8.08 20.55 13.18
CA ASN A 17 8.92 19.73 12.30
C ASN A 17 8.51 18.26 12.22
N TRP A 18 7.54 17.79 13.01
CA TRP A 18 7.09 16.38 12.96
C TRP A 18 5.71 16.26 12.34
N ARG A 19 5.53 15.26 11.48
CA ARG A 19 4.23 14.93 10.89
C ARG A 19 4.00 13.45 11.04
N VAL A 20 2.98 13.08 11.78
CA VAL A 20 2.50 11.71 11.85
C VAL A 20 1.41 11.58 10.80
N TYR A 21 1.42 10.53 9.99
CA TYR A 21 0.36 10.29 9.03
C TYR A 21 -0.06 8.83 9.01
N VAL A 22 -1.33 8.59 8.78
CA VAL A 22 -1.93 7.26 8.67
C VAL A 22 -2.42 7.12 7.23
N PRO A 23 -1.65 6.46 6.35
CA PRO A 23 -2.14 6.10 5.04
C PRO A 23 -3.08 4.90 5.17
N MET A 24 -4.28 5.00 4.61
CA MET A 24 -5.23 3.89 4.55
C MET A 24 -5.89 3.88 3.18
N GLY A 25 -6.13 2.71 2.62
CA GLY A 25 -6.72 2.63 1.30
C GLY A 25 -7.18 1.26 0.92
N TRP A 26 -7.95 1.22 -0.16
CA TRP A 26 -8.45 0.01 -0.77
C TRP A 26 -7.95 0.00 -2.21
N GLY A 27 -7.22 -1.03 -2.58
CA GLY A 27 -6.68 -1.17 -3.93
C GLY A 27 -7.06 -2.50 -4.56
N MET A 28 -7.33 -2.45 -5.86
CA MET A 28 -7.35 -3.66 -6.67
C MET A 28 -5.93 -3.92 -7.13
N MET A 29 -5.27 -4.89 -6.51
CA MET A 29 -4.03 -5.42 -7.02
C MET A 29 -4.39 -6.54 -8.01
N GLN A 30 -3.81 -6.47 -9.22
CA GLN A 30 -3.82 -7.61 -10.12
C GLN A 30 -2.93 -8.70 -9.48
N ALA A 31 -3.51 -9.44 -8.54
CA ALA A 31 -2.89 -10.58 -7.91
C ALA A 31 -2.84 -11.69 -8.95
N ARG A 32 -1.80 -11.64 -9.80
CA ARG A 32 -1.39 -12.79 -10.60
C ARG A 32 -0.82 -13.80 -9.62
N MET A 33 -1.70 -14.45 -8.85
CA MET A 33 -1.34 -15.59 -8.02
C MET A 33 -0.62 -16.56 -8.94
N LYS A 34 0.69 -16.70 -8.77
CA LYS A 34 1.45 -17.72 -9.48
C LYS A 34 0.82 -19.05 -9.10
N THR A 35 0.12 -19.62 -10.07
CA THR A 35 -0.40 -20.98 -10.07
C THR A 35 0.59 -21.90 -9.38
N THR A 36 0.14 -22.49 -8.28
CA THR A 36 0.70 -23.70 -7.68
C THR A 36 1.10 -24.65 -8.82
N THR A 37 2.40 -24.86 -8.99
CA THR A 37 2.93 -25.87 -9.89
C THR A 37 2.75 -27.24 -9.22
N ASP A 38 1.50 -27.68 -9.10
CA ASP A 38 1.22 -29.08 -8.91
C ASP A 38 0.16 -29.51 -9.93
N THR A 39 0.63 -30.41 -10.79
CA THR A 39 -0.13 -31.30 -11.65
C THR A 39 -0.95 -30.71 -12.81
N ALA A 40 -0.66 -31.28 -13.96
CA ALA A 40 -1.35 -31.22 -15.23
C ALA A 40 -2.89 -31.09 -15.16
N SER A 41 -3.44 -30.44 -16.19
CA SER A 41 -4.87 -30.29 -16.50
C SER A 41 -5.66 -29.33 -15.63
N ASP A 42 -5.60 -28.03 -15.92
CA ASP A 42 -6.69 -27.34 -16.61
C ASP A 42 -6.32 -25.87 -16.84
N ARG A 43 -6.35 -25.46 -18.11
CA ARG A 43 -6.05 -24.08 -18.51
C ARG A 43 -7.28 -23.21 -18.28
N SER A 44 -7.50 -22.78 -17.05
CA SER A 44 -8.34 -21.61 -16.78
C SER A 44 -7.63 -20.71 -15.79
N SER A 45 -6.60 -20.00 -16.29
CA SER A 45 -6.05 -18.82 -15.62
C SER A 45 -7.13 -17.73 -15.60
N LYS A 46 -8.09 -17.85 -14.68
CA LYS A 46 -8.96 -16.74 -14.32
C LYS A 46 -8.08 -15.71 -13.62
N ASP A 47 -7.84 -14.58 -14.30
CA ASP A 47 -7.27 -13.38 -13.70
C ASP A 47 -8.14 -12.99 -12.50
N LYS A 48 -7.73 -13.43 -11.31
CA LYS A 48 -8.40 -13.04 -10.06
C LYS A 48 -7.91 -11.66 -9.69
N TRP A 49 -8.78 -10.68 -9.85
CA TRP A 49 -8.58 -9.33 -9.30
C TRP A 49 -8.68 -9.45 -7.78
N GLY A 50 -7.55 -9.24 -7.09
CA GLY A 50 -7.49 -9.25 -5.63
C GLY A 50 -7.76 -7.84 -5.11
N THR A 51 -8.80 -7.67 -4.32
CA THR A 51 -9.02 -6.43 -3.56
C THR A 51 -8.23 -6.53 -2.27
N GLY A 52 -7.22 -5.69 -2.11
CA GLY A 52 -6.44 -5.58 -0.88
C GLY A 52 -6.75 -4.29 -0.16
N PHE A 53 -6.96 -4.37 1.15
CA PHE A 53 -7.02 -3.20 2.01
C PHE A 53 -5.62 -2.95 2.57
N TYR A 54 -5.16 -1.71 2.62
CA TYR A 54 -3.92 -1.37 3.29
C TYR A 54 -4.16 -0.29 4.33
N ALA A 55 -3.45 -0.40 5.44
CA ALA A 55 -3.34 0.63 6.44
C ALA A 55 -1.88 0.73 6.87
N GLY A 56 -1.42 1.92 7.18
CA GLY A 56 -0.07 2.15 7.61
C GLY A 56 0.02 3.24 8.66
N LEU A 57 1.23 3.41 9.17
CA LEU A 57 1.60 4.49 10.04
C LEU A 57 2.92 5.05 9.53
N GLY A 58 2.93 6.35 9.28
CA GLY A 58 4.07 7.11 8.83
C GLY A 58 4.45 8.18 9.84
N LEU A 59 5.75 8.34 10.01
CA LEU A 59 6.35 9.45 10.74
C LEU A 59 7.27 10.18 9.78
N GLN A 60 7.08 11.49 9.67
CA GLN A 60 7.89 12.38 8.84
C GLN A 60 8.50 13.45 9.75
N TYR A 61 9.77 13.73 9.52
CA TYR A 61 10.52 14.82 10.11
C TYR A 61 10.99 15.77 9.01
N ASP A 62 10.60 17.03 9.09
CA ASP A 62 11.05 18.06 8.16
C ASP A 62 12.42 18.57 8.63
N ILE A 63 13.45 18.35 7.81
CA ILE A 63 14.83 18.80 8.06
C ILE A 63 14.98 20.25 7.61
N SER A 64 14.34 20.61 6.50
CA SER A 64 14.23 21.97 5.92
C SER A 64 12.88 22.13 5.23
N SER A 65 12.58 23.33 4.72
CA SER A 65 11.37 23.64 3.94
C SER A 65 11.19 22.76 2.69
N ASP A 66 12.29 22.24 2.13
CA ASP A 66 12.30 21.40 0.92
C ASP A 66 12.76 19.95 1.16
N LEU A 67 13.28 19.64 2.35
CA LEU A 67 13.83 18.32 2.66
C LEU A 67 13.17 17.73 3.88
N PHE A 68 12.59 16.55 3.71
CA PHE A 68 12.02 15.77 4.79
C PHE A 68 12.58 14.35 4.77
N ALA A 69 12.72 13.77 5.95
CA ALA A 69 12.99 12.35 6.13
C ALA A 69 11.75 11.71 6.74
N GLY A 70 11.30 10.58 6.20
CA GLY A 70 10.13 9.90 6.71
C GLY A 70 10.32 8.40 6.76
N LEU A 71 9.73 7.78 7.78
CA LEU A 71 9.60 6.35 7.92
C LEU A 71 8.13 5.99 7.82
N GLU A 72 7.78 5.22 6.80
CA GLU A 72 6.42 4.68 6.61
C GLU A 72 6.43 3.18 6.87
N TYR A 73 5.60 2.73 7.81
CA TYR A 73 5.26 1.34 7.96
C TYR A 73 3.90 1.08 7.33
N ARG A 74 3.83 0.21 6.31
CA ARG A 74 2.59 -0.12 5.61
C ARG A 74 2.27 -1.60 5.80
N TYR A 75 1.05 -1.86 6.26
CA TYR A 75 0.47 -3.19 6.36
C TYR A 75 -0.59 -3.36 5.26
N THR A 76 -0.39 -4.34 4.40
CA THR A 76 -1.32 -4.66 3.31
C THR A 76 -2.00 -5.99 3.64
N TYR A 77 -3.32 -5.95 3.77
CA TYR A 77 -4.19 -7.11 3.87
C TYR A 77 -4.62 -7.51 2.45
N ALA A 78 -4.18 -8.68 1.99
CA ALA A 78 -4.43 -9.23 0.65
C ALA A 78 -5.12 -10.59 0.73
#